data_AF-A0A1V9QXZ7-F1
#
_entry.id   AF-A0A1V9QXZ7-F1
#
_cell.length_a   1.000
_cell.length_b   1.000
_cell.length_c   1.000
_cell.angle_alpha   90.00
_cell.angle_beta   90.00
_cell.angle_gamma   90.00
#
_symmetry.space_group_name_H-M   'P 1'
#
loop_
_entity.id
_entity.type
_entity.pdbx_description
1 polymer ?
#
loop_
_entity_poly.entity_id
_entity_poly.type
_entity_poly.pdbx_seq_one_letter_code
_entity_poly.pdbx_strand_id
1 'polypeptide(L)'
;MLFVTMCIAYYSMWLFDKDRIRAVIFGVVYSIFPYHIHLGVVHTVIGEFLAYTFMPLLFVGLYYCLTNKEKWYLLGISWSLILYSHVISAYLTILCVIIISIIYVLTDPQSIKRTIINLSKNAVLVILLSSFILVPFITDFINTGINSPNSETFGFLDTLQNIIGISLINTADSNKSIGILALFTVGWYPVKESRTKEKVMYGLGIFFLLCTSTVIPWQLFNNTIVGKILGVIQFPYRLNTYAGLFLMVTFSLIISRFIHSIANKKARVLFNIGIMIFLIISYYRSLTGLFVKIHTSQGNLLKNNIELTAFIPNDAVIKKEN
;
A
#
# COMPACT_ATOMS: atom_id res chain seq x y z
N MET A 1 -10.97 10.21 1.06
CA MET A 1 -9.91 9.22 1.34
C MET A 1 -8.50 9.76 1.21
N LEU A 2 -8.07 10.32 0.06
CA LEU A 2 -6.71 10.88 -0.09
C LEU A 2 -6.28 11.84 1.04
N PHE A 3 -7.15 12.78 1.42
CA PHE A 3 -6.88 13.71 2.53
C PHE A 3 -6.74 13.00 3.89
N VAL A 4 -7.60 11.99 4.15
CA VAL A 4 -7.53 11.19 5.38
C VAL A 4 -6.24 10.37 5.42
N THR A 5 -5.85 9.75 4.30
CA THR A 5 -4.56 9.08 4.13
C THR A 5 -3.42 10.04 4.46
N MET A 6 -3.47 11.26 3.95
CA MET A 6 -2.45 12.28 4.23
C MET A 6 -2.35 12.63 5.71
N CYS A 7 -3.49 12.83 6.39
CA CYS A 7 -3.52 13.14 7.82
C CYS A 7 -2.99 11.97 8.67
N ILE A 8 -3.39 10.74 8.37
CA ILE A 8 -2.94 9.55 9.10
C ILE A 8 -1.45 9.29 8.86
N ALA A 9 -1.00 9.43 7.61
CA ALA A 9 0.41 9.32 7.25
C ALA A 9 1.26 10.39 7.94
N TYR A 10 0.81 11.65 7.93
CA TYR A 10 1.46 12.74 8.67
C TYR A 10 1.61 12.41 10.15
N TYR A 11 0.51 12.01 10.80
CA TYR A 11 0.52 11.70 12.22
C TYR A 11 1.46 10.53 12.53
N SER A 12 1.43 9.48 11.70
CA SER A 12 2.27 8.29 11.86
C SER A 12 3.76 8.62 11.72
N MET A 13 4.14 9.45 10.73
CA MET A 13 5.52 9.87 10.56
C MET A 13 5.99 10.81 11.68
N TRP A 14 5.14 11.73 12.13
CA TRP A 14 5.45 12.57 13.29
C TRP A 14 5.67 11.72 14.55
N LEU A 15 4.87 10.66 14.75
CA LEU A 15 5.09 9.71 15.83
C LEU A 15 6.41 8.93 15.69
N PHE A 16 6.85 8.61 14.47
CA PHE A 16 8.05 7.83 14.20
C PHE A 16 9.36 8.62 14.38
N ASP A 17 9.43 9.86 13.91
CA ASP A 17 10.68 10.63 13.86
C ASP A 17 10.64 12.00 14.56
N LYS A 18 9.46 12.50 14.92
CA LYS A 18 9.24 13.79 15.61
C LYS A 18 9.65 15.05 14.83
N ASP A 19 9.98 14.91 13.55
CA ASP A 19 10.20 16.03 12.64
C ASP A 19 8.89 16.39 11.88
N ARG A 20 8.42 17.62 12.06
CA ARG A 20 7.20 18.13 11.41
C ARG A 20 7.37 18.27 9.89
N ILE A 21 8.55 18.69 9.42
CA ILE A 21 8.80 18.89 7.99
C ILE A 21 8.75 17.53 7.29
N ARG A 22 9.47 16.55 7.84
CA ARG A 22 9.44 15.17 7.35
C ARG A 22 8.03 14.59 7.34
N ALA A 23 7.25 14.83 8.40
CA ALA A 23 5.88 14.35 8.48
C ALA A 23 4.96 14.93 7.39
N VAL A 24 5.07 16.24 7.08
CA VAL A 24 4.32 16.85 5.97
C VAL A 24 4.71 16.21 4.65
N ILE A 25 6.01 16.09 4.38
CA ILE A 25 6.51 15.50 3.12
C ILE A 25 5.99 14.09 2.97
N PHE A 26 6.15 13.25 4.00
CA PHE A 26 5.67 11.87 3.97
C PHE A 26 4.16 11.78 3.73
N GLY A 27 3.36 12.59 4.43
CA GLY A 27 1.92 12.61 4.25
C GLY A 27 1.50 12.89 2.81
N VAL A 28 2.15 13.87 2.17
CA VAL A 28 1.87 14.23 0.77
C VAL A 28 2.32 13.12 -0.18
N VAL A 29 3.60 12.73 -0.14
CA VAL A 29 4.18 11.79 -1.12
C VAL A 29 3.58 10.40 -1.03
N TYR A 30 3.21 9.95 0.18
CA TYR A 30 2.50 8.69 0.38
C TYR A 30 1.08 8.72 -0.20
N SER A 31 0.39 9.86 -0.06
CA SER A 31 -0.99 10.00 -0.55
C SER A 31 -1.07 10.11 -2.08
N ILE A 32 -0.08 10.70 -2.72
CA ILE A 32 -0.01 10.80 -4.19
C ILE A 32 0.78 9.67 -4.83
N PHE A 33 1.14 8.63 -4.06
CA PHE A 33 1.88 7.49 -4.58
C PHE A 33 1.07 6.82 -5.71
N PRO A 34 1.65 6.50 -6.89
CA PRO A 34 0.88 6.06 -8.06
C PRO A 34 -0.01 4.85 -7.79
N TYR A 35 0.45 3.91 -6.96
CA TYR A 35 -0.36 2.75 -6.59
C TYR A 35 -1.63 3.12 -5.78
N HIS A 36 -1.56 4.11 -4.89
CA HIS A 36 -2.73 4.59 -4.15
C HIS A 36 -3.75 5.27 -5.07
N ILE A 37 -3.26 6.02 -6.06
CA ILE A 37 -4.09 6.64 -7.11
C ILE A 37 -4.71 5.57 -8.00
N HIS A 38 -3.93 4.55 -8.38
CA HIS A 38 -4.40 3.39 -9.15
C HIS A 38 -5.59 2.72 -8.44
N LEU A 39 -5.45 2.42 -7.15
CA LEU A 39 -6.48 1.76 -6.35
C LEU A 39 -7.75 2.62 -6.21
N GLY A 40 -7.61 3.88 -5.80
CA GLY A 40 -8.76 4.72 -5.47
C GLY A 40 -9.41 5.41 -6.65
N VAL A 41 -8.62 6.04 -7.51
CA VAL A 41 -9.09 6.97 -8.54
C VAL A 41 -9.28 6.28 -9.88
N VAL A 42 -8.37 5.38 -10.27
CA VAL A 42 -8.39 4.77 -11.60
C VAL A 42 -9.27 3.53 -11.66
N HIS A 43 -9.11 2.61 -10.70
CA HIS A 43 -9.77 1.30 -10.73
C HIS A 43 -10.83 1.10 -9.65
N THR A 44 -11.02 2.08 -8.76
CA THR A 44 -12.09 2.10 -7.74
C THR A 44 -12.16 0.83 -6.88
N VAL A 45 -11.02 0.26 -6.52
CA VAL A 45 -10.92 -0.86 -5.56
C VAL A 45 -10.99 -0.29 -4.14
N ILE A 46 -12.20 0.12 -3.75
CA ILE A 46 -12.44 0.96 -2.56
C ILE A 46 -11.94 0.29 -1.26
N GLY A 47 -12.14 -1.01 -1.11
CA GLY A 47 -11.69 -1.75 0.08
C GLY A 47 -10.18 -1.69 0.28
N GLU A 48 -9.41 -1.99 -0.78
CA GLU A 48 -7.95 -1.93 -0.73
C GLU A 48 -7.45 -0.47 -0.60
N PHE A 49 -8.12 0.47 -1.26
CA PHE A 49 -7.84 1.90 -1.13
C PHE A 49 -8.02 2.40 0.31
N LEU A 50 -9.06 1.94 1.01
CA LEU A 50 -9.29 2.27 2.41
C LEU A 50 -8.30 1.58 3.34
N ALA A 51 -7.96 0.32 3.08
CA ALA A 51 -6.93 -0.39 3.83
C ALA A 51 -5.56 0.31 3.73
N TYR A 52 -5.21 0.83 2.54
CA TYR A 52 -3.98 1.60 2.31
C TYR A 52 -3.87 2.81 3.25
N THR A 53 -4.98 3.51 3.52
CA THR A 53 -5.03 4.69 4.40
C THR A 53 -4.48 4.41 5.80
N PHE A 54 -4.72 3.22 6.36
CA PHE A 54 -4.35 2.87 7.73
C PHE A 54 -2.96 2.22 7.84
N MET A 55 -2.30 1.94 6.72
CA MET A 55 -1.01 1.26 6.70
C MET A 55 0.11 1.99 7.46
N PRO A 56 0.28 3.32 7.35
CA PRO A 56 1.28 4.06 8.12
C PRO A 56 1.06 3.93 9.62
N LEU A 57 -0.21 3.93 10.04
CA LEU A 57 -0.59 3.82 11.45
C LEU A 57 -0.25 2.44 12.01
N LEU A 58 -0.41 1.40 11.19
CA LEU A 58 -0.04 0.03 11.55
C LEU A 58 1.45 -0.12 11.78
N PHE A 59 2.29 0.36 10.85
CA PHE A 59 3.73 0.17 10.99
C PHE A 59 4.35 1.04 12.08
N VAL A 60 3.82 2.24 12.33
CA VAL A 60 4.24 3.01 13.50
C VAL A 60 3.77 2.31 14.78
N GLY A 61 2.55 1.77 14.81
CA GLY A 61 2.04 0.98 15.93
C GLY A 61 2.91 -0.24 16.24
N LEU A 62 3.36 -0.95 15.19
CA LEU A 62 4.31 -2.05 15.30
C LEU A 62 5.64 -1.57 15.89
N TYR A 63 6.19 -0.46 15.40
CA TYR A 63 7.41 0.13 15.96
C TYR A 63 7.28 0.43 17.47
N TYR A 64 6.16 1.00 17.91
CA TYR A 64 5.87 1.25 19.33
C TYR A 64 5.71 -0.04 20.14
N CYS A 65 5.05 -1.05 19.57
CA CYS A 65 4.86 -2.37 20.16
C CYS A 65 6.21 -3.07 20.43
N LEU A 66 7.13 -3.01 19.47
CA LEU A 66 8.47 -3.62 19.55
C LEU A 66 9.42 -2.86 20.51
N THR A 67 9.39 -1.53 20.47
CA THR A 67 10.36 -0.67 21.18
C THR A 67 9.94 -0.21 22.58
N ASN A 68 8.83 -0.72 23.11
CA ASN A 68 8.28 -0.36 24.44
C ASN A 68 7.93 1.11 24.63
N LYS A 69 7.04 1.67 23.83
CA LYS A 69 6.45 2.96 24.20
C LYS A 69 4.95 2.86 24.32
N GLU A 70 4.38 3.79 25.07
CA GLU A 70 3.02 3.77 25.63
C GLU A 70 1.91 3.51 24.58
N LYS A 71 2.21 3.71 23.29
CA LYS A 71 1.27 3.64 22.16
C LYS A 71 1.20 2.27 21.48
N TRP A 72 1.46 1.18 22.20
CA TRP A 72 1.40 -0.19 21.67
C TRP A 72 0.02 -0.54 21.08
N TYR A 73 -1.05 0.04 21.61
CA TYR A 73 -2.45 -0.19 21.20
C TYR A 73 -2.76 0.28 19.76
N LEU A 74 -1.93 1.17 19.20
CA LEU A 74 -2.12 1.65 17.82
C LEU A 74 -2.02 0.52 16.80
N LEU A 75 -1.24 -0.53 17.08
CA LEU A 75 -1.12 -1.69 16.20
C LEU A 75 -2.48 -2.42 16.07
N GLY A 76 -3.15 -2.70 17.18
CA GLY A 76 -4.43 -3.40 17.17
C GLY A 76 -5.57 -2.58 16.58
N ILE A 77 -5.62 -1.28 16.88
CA ILE A 77 -6.63 -0.36 16.29
C ILE A 77 -6.48 -0.31 14.77
N SER A 78 -5.26 -0.06 14.28
CA SER A 78 -5.00 0.05 12.84
C SER A 78 -5.22 -1.26 12.10
N TRP A 79 -4.82 -2.41 12.67
CA TRP A 79 -5.07 -3.70 12.04
C TRP A 79 -6.57 -4.02 11.99
N SER A 80 -7.32 -3.67 13.04
CA SER A 80 -8.79 -3.82 13.03
C SER A 80 -9.41 -2.99 11.91
N LEU A 81 -9.01 -1.72 11.76
CA LEU A 81 -9.50 -0.86 10.67
C LEU A 81 -9.17 -1.42 9.28
N ILE A 82 -7.99 -2.02 9.11
CA ILE A 82 -7.60 -2.69 7.87
C ILE A 82 -8.49 -3.93 7.63
N LEU A 83 -8.78 -4.71 8.66
CA LEU A 83 -9.68 -5.87 8.59
C LEU A 83 -11.11 -5.48 8.21
N TYR A 84 -11.63 -4.38 8.77
CA TYR A 84 -12.91 -3.80 8.35
C TYR A 84 -12.91 -3.31 6.89
N SER A 85 -11.75 -2.96 6.35
CA SER A 85 -11.63 -2.38 5.00
C SER A 85 -11.46 -3.46 3.93
N HIS A 86 -10.52 -4.39 4.15
CA HIS A 86 -10.17 -5.42 3.18
C HIS A 86 -9.44 -6.59 3.86
N VAL A 87 -10.13 -7.74 3.98
CA VAL A 87 -9.64 -8.94 4.67
C VAL A 87 -8.32 -9.46 4.09
N ILE A 88 -8.14 -9.41 2.77
CA ILE A 88 -6.90 -9.85 2.11
C ILE A 88 -5.73 -8.95 2.52
N SER A 89 -5.93 -7.62 2.58
CA SER A 89 -4.89 -6.71 3.06
C SER A 89 -4.58 -6.93 4.54
N ALA A 90 -5.59 -7.27 5.36
CA ALA A 90 -5.39 -7.63 6.76
C ALA A 90 -4.56 -8.92 6.93
N TYR A 91 -4.80 -9.92 6.07
CA TYR A 91 -4.02 -11.15 6.02
C TYR A 91 -2.55 -10.89 5.63
N LEU A 92 -2.31 -10.10 4.58
CA LEU A 92 -0.94 -9.78 4.17
C LEU A 92 -0.19 -8.94 5.22
N THR A 93 -0.89 -8.02 5.89
CA THR A 93 -0.29 -7.19 6.94
C THR A 93 0.10 -7.99 8.15
N ILE A 94 -0.72 -8.97 8.59
CA ILE A 94 -0.37 -9.78 9.76
C ILE A 94 0.86 -10.65 9.49
N LEU A 95 1.00 -11.20 8.27
CA LEU A 95 2.22 -11.91 7.88
C LEU A 95 3.45 -11.00 7.98
N CYS A 96 3.35 -9.76 7.48
CA CYS A 96 4.43 -8.78 7.57
C CYS A 96 4.76 -8.43 9.03
N VAL A 97 3.74 -8.22 9.87
CA VAL A 97 3.90 -7.94 11.31
C VAL A 97 4.63 -9.08 12.01
N ILE A 98 4.24 -10.34 11.73
CA ILE A 98 4.89 -11.53 12.31
C ILE A 98 6.35 -11.59 11.89
N ILE A 99 6.64 -11.51 10.59
CA ILE A 99 8.01 -11.60 10.06
C ILE A 99 8.90 -10.50 10.66
N ILE A 100 8.44 -9.25 10.66
CA ILE A 100 9.20 -8.12 11.22
C ILE A 100 9.42 -8.30 12.72
N SER A 101 8.42 -8.79 13.45
CA SER A 101 8.53 -9.06 14.89
C SER A 101 9.54 -10.16 15.20
N ILE A 102 9.56 -11.24 14.40
CA ILE A 102 10.55 -12.33 14.52
C ILE A 102 11.96 -11.79 14.25
N ILE A 103 12.17 -11.06 13.15
CA ILE A 103 13.47 -10.47 12.83
C ILE A 103 13.96 -9.54 13.96
N TYR A 104 13.05 -8.72 14.51
CA TYR A 104 13.38 -7.82 15.63
C TYR A 104 13.80 -8.61 16.87
N VAL A 105 13.05 -9.64 17.24
CA VAL A 105 13.34 -10.52 18.38
C VAL A 105 14.67 -11.27 18.21
N LEU A 106 14.98 -11.73 17.01
CA LEU A 106 16.26 -12.39 16.71
C LEU A 106 17.44 -11.41 16.83
N THR A 107 17.22 -10.13 16.54
CA THR A 107 18.24 -9.08 16.63
C THR A 107 18.44 -8.60 18.07
N ASP A 108 17.36 -8.54 18.86
CA ASP A 108 17.37 -8.13 20.27
C ASP A 108 16.61 -9.15 21.14
N PRO A 109 17.25 -10.29 21.50
CA PRO A 109 16.60 -11.36 22.25
C PRO A 109 16.11 -10.94 23.64
N GLN A 110 16.73 -9.92 24.24
CA GLN A 110 16.31 -9.40 25.55
C GLN A 110 14.91 -8.79 25.51
N SER A 111 14.45 -8.36 24.32
CA SER A 111 13.13 -7.79 24.12
C SER A 111 11.99 -8.82 24.01
N ILE A 112 12.27 -10.12 23.94
CA ILE A 112 11.29 -11.20 23.69
C ILE A 112 10.05 -11.09 24.57
N LYS A 113 10.26 -11.09 25.89
CA LYS A 113 9.15 -11.17 26.86
C LYS A 113 8.20 -10.00 26.67
N ARG A 114 8.78 -8.80 26.50
CA ARG A 114 8.03 -7.57 26.23
C ARG A 114 7.26 -7.65 24.92
N THR A 115 7.95 -8.01 23.84
CA THR A 115 7.37 -8.04 22.49
C THR A 115 6.18 -8.98 22.45
N ILE A 116 6.31 -10.18 23.04
CA ILE A 116 5.21 -11.16 23.14
C ILE A 116 4.04 -10.60 23.96
N ILE A 117 4.29 -9.96 25.11
CA ILE A 117 3.23 -9.36 25.92
C ILE A 117 2.47 -8.28 25.13
N ASN A 118 3.18 -7.37 24.46
CA ASN A 118 2.54 -6.29 23.70
C ASN A 118 1.79 -6.81 22.47
N LEU A 119 2.31 -7.82 21.78
CA LEU A 119 1.61 -8.48 20.67
C LEU A 119 0.36 -9.21 21.16
N SER A 120 0.43 -9.89 22.31
CA SER A 120 -0.71 -10.58 22.92
C SER A 120 -1.82 -9.59 23.31
N LYS A 121 -1.47 -8.45 23.90
CA LYS A 121 -2.44 -7.38 24.19
C LYS A 121 -3.11 -6.84 22.93
N ASN A 122 -2.35 -6.66 21.86
CA ASN A 122 -2.91 -6.24 20.57
C ASN A 122 -3.80 -7.32 19.93
N ALA A 123 -3.46 -8.60 20.06
CA ALA A 123 -4.29 -9.70 19.57
C ALA A 123 -5.67 -9.71 20.27
N VAL A 124 -5.70 -9.55 21.59
CA VAL A 124 -6.95 -9.44 22.35
C VAL A 124 -7.74 -8.21 21.91
N LEU A 125 -7.08 -7.05 21.78
CA LEU A 125 -7.71 -5.81 21.34
C LEU A 125 -8.35 -5.97 19.95
N VAL A 126 -7.65 -6.62 19.02
CA VAL A 126 -8.14 -6.91 17.67
C VAL A 126 -9.36 -7.80 17.68
N ILE A 127 -9.34 -8.89 18.46
CA ILE A 127 -10.46 -9.82 18.55
C ILE A 127 -11.71 -9.09 19.07
N LEU A 128 -11.54 -8.24 20.10
CA LEU A 128 -12.65 -7.46 20.67
C LEU A 128 -13.20 -6.45 19.65
N LEU A 129 -12.32 -5.64 19.04
CA LEU A 129 -12.71 -4.59 18.09
C LEU A 129 -13.27 -5.14 16.78
N SER A 130 -12.77 -6.29 16.31
CA SER A 130 -13.16 -6.92 15.04
C SER A 130 -14.20 -8.03 15.21
N SER A 131 -14.72 -8.25 16.42
CA SER A 131 -15.68 -9.31 16.72
C SER A 131 -16.91 -9.31 15.81
N PHE A 132 -17.42 -8.12 15.46
CA PHE A 132 -18.56 -7.96 14.56
C PHE A 132 -18.34 -8.49 13.14
N ILE A 133 -17.09 -8.57 12.67
CA ILE A 133 -16.77 -9.21 11.38
C ILE A 133 -16.32 -10.65 11.60
N LEU A 134 -15.48 -10.89 12.61
CA LEU A 134 -14.88 -12.20 12.85
C LEU A 134 -15.94 -13.26 13.20
N VAL A 135 -16.96 -12.90 13.99
CA VAL A 135 -18.01 -13.86 14.39
C VAL A 135 -18.82 -14.32 13.18
N PRO A 136 -19.46 -13.45 12.38
CA PRO A 136 -20.15 -13.88 11.16
C PRO A 136 -19.23 -14.60 10.17
N PHE A 137 -17.98 -14.15 10.04
CA PHE A 137 -17.01 -14.83 9.17
C PHE A 137 -16.76 -16.28 9.62
N ILE A 138 -16.67 -16.54 10.92
CA ILE A 138 -16.49 -17.88 11.45
C ILE A 138 -17.79 -18.71 11.38
N THR A 139 -18.93 -18.13 11.72
CA THR A 139 -20.19 -18.90 11.79
C THR A 139 -20.79 -19.19 10.41
N ASP A 140 -20.64 -18.26 9.47
CA ASP A 140 -21.40 -18.29 8.22
C ASP A 140 -20.53 -18.70 7.01
N PHE A 141 -19.21 -18.47 7.07
CA PHE A 141 -18.29 -18.79 5.96
C PHE A 141 -17.39 -19.98 6.22
N ILE A 142 -17.00 -20.24 7.48
CA ILE A 142 -16.23 -21.45 7.80
C ILE A 142 -17.20 -22.64 7.80
N ASN A 143 -16.90 -23.66 7.00
CA ASN A 143 -17.67 -24.91 6.79
C ASN A 143 -18.79 -24.87 5.74
N THR A 144 -19.03 -23.75 5.04
CA THR A 144 -20.03 -23.71 3.95
C THR A 144 -19.50 -24.15 2.58
N GLY A 145 -18.25 -24.64 2.50
CA GLY A 145 -17.66 -25.16 1.27
C GLY A 145 -17.42 -24.10 0.19
N ILE A 146 -17.38 -22.82 0.57
CA ILE A 146 -17.11 -21.72 -0.36
C ILE A 146 -15.65 -21.81 -0.83
N ASN A 147 -15.48 -22.16 -2.10
CA ASN A 147 -14.16 -22.22 -2.73
C ASN A 147 -13.58 -20.80 -2.83
N SER A 148 -12.39 -20.60 -2.27
CA SER A 148 -11.60 -19.40 -2.53
C SER A 148 -11.27 -19.32 -4.03
N PRO A 149 -11.18 -18.11 -4.63
CA PRO A 149 -10.69 -17.95 -5.99
C PRO A 149 -9.34 -18.66 -6.16
N ASN A 150 -9.17 -19.39 -7.27
CA ASN A 150 -7.99 -20.24 -7.57
C ASN A 150 -6.68 -19.54 -7.18
N SER A 151 -6.05 -20.03 -6.11
CA SER A 151 -4.80 -19.51 -5.56
C SER A 151 -3.56 -20.08 -6.26
N GLU A 152 -3.73 -20.83 -7.34
CA GLU A 152 -2.67 -21.69 -7.90
C GLU A 152 -1.71 -20.97 -8.86
N THR A 153 -2.01 -19.72 -9.24
CA THR A 153 -1.11 -18.97 -10.14
C THR A 153 -0.89 -17.52 -9.68
N PHE A 154 0.37 -17.17 -9.42
CA PHE A 154 0.78 -15.78 -9.22
C PHE A 154 0.70 -15.02 -10.55
N GLY A 155 -0.33 -14.20 -10.72
CA GLY A 155 -0.62 -13.48 -11.96
C GLY A 155 -0.03 -12.06 -12.01
N PHE A 156 0.02 -11.49 -13.22
CA PHE A 156 0.37 -10.08 -13.49
C PHE A 156 1.75 -9.62 -13.00
N LEU A 157 2.72 -10.54 -12.94
CA LEU A 157 4.13 -10.21 -12.72
C LEU A 157 4.74 -9.51 -13.94
N ASP A 158 5.69 -8.61 -13.68
CA ASP A 158 6.55 -8.00 -14.70
C ASP A 158 8.01 -8.05 -14.32
N THR A 159 8.86 -7.90 -15.34
CA THR A 159 10.30 -7.74 -15.15
C THR A 159 10.61 -6.43 -14.45
N LEU A 160 11.70 -6.43 -13.68
CA LEU A 160 12.17 -5.22 -12.98
C LEU A 160 12.44 -4.06 -13.96
N GLN A 161 12.94 -4.37 -15.16
CA GLN A 161 13.17 -3.40 -16.22
C GLN A 161 11.86 -2.70 -16.64
N ASN A 162 10.78 -3.46 -16.84
CA ASN A 162 9.50 -2.87 -17.22
C ASN A 162 8.89 -2.05 -16.08
N ILE A 163 9.02 -2.53 -14.84
CA ILE A 163 8.59 -1.80 -13.64
C ILE A 163 9.30 -0.44 -13.54
N ILE A 164 10.62 -0.39 -13.76
CA ILE A 164 11.38 0.87 -13.77
C ILE A 164 10.92 1.76 -14.93
N GLY A 165 10.75 1.21 -16.13
CA GLY A 165 10.27 1.93 -17.31
C GLY A 165 8.91 2.59 -17.08
N ILE A 166 7.93 1.84 -16.56
CA ILE A 166 6.59 2.36 -16.21
C ILE A 166 6.69 3.41 -15.09
N SER A 167 7.55 3.19 -14.09
CA SER A 167 7.74 4.12 -12.98
C SER A 167 8.34 5.46 -13.43
N LEU A 168 9.16 5.47 -14.49
CA LEU A 168 9.66 6.70 -15.12
C LEU A 168 8.55 7.50 -15.81
N ILE A 169 7.60 6.81 -16.45
CA ILE A 169 6.41 7.45 -17.05
C ILE A 169 5.46 7.96 -15.96
N ASN A 170 5.52 7.37 -14.76
CA ASN A 170 4.80 7.73 -13.54
C ASN A 170 3.27 7.59 -13.64
N THR A 171 2.77 6.65 -14.44
CA THR A 171 1.32 6.48 -14.67
C THR A 171 0.64 5.74 -13.52
N ALA A 172 -0.60 6.14 -13.19
CA ALA A 172 -1.47 5.41 -12.26
C ALA A 172 -2.40 4.39 -12.96
N ASP A 173 -2.35 4.29 -14.29
CA ASP A 173 -3.13 3.29 -15.04
C ASP A 173 -2.63 1.87 -14.83
N SER A 174 -1.33 1.72 -14.54
CA SER A 174 -0.69 0.43 -14.29
C SER A 174 -0.54 0.17 -12.80
N ASN A 175 -0.94 -1.02 -12.36
CA ASN A 175 -0.76 -1.52 -10.99
C ASN A 175 0.72 -1.75 -10.62
N LYS A 176 1.62 -1.69 -11.61
CA LYS A 176 3.05 -2.03 -11.49
C LYS A 176 3.94 -0.81 -11.31
N SER A 177 3.37 0.39 -11.42
CA SER A 177 4.10 1.64 -11.22
C SER A 177 4.43 1.83 -9.74
N ILE A 178 5.72 1.93 -9.42
CA ILE A 178 6.23 2.33 -8.10
C ILE A 178 6.51 3.85 -8.05
N GLY A 179 6.39 4.52 -9.20
CA GLY A 179 6.47 5.96 -9.34
C GLY A 179 7.89 6.52 -9.36
N ILE A 180 8.03 7.69 -9.97
CA ILE A 180 9.32 8.36 -10.12
C ILE A 180 9.96 8.71 -8.77
N LEU A 181 9.14 9.00 -7.75
CA LEU A 181 9.60 9.36 -6.41
C LEU A 181 10.36 8.21 -5.73
N ALA A 182 9.88 6.98 -5.90
CA ALA A 182 10.52 5.82 -5.33
C ALA A 182 11.87 5.51 -6.01
N LEU A 183 12.04 5.85 -7.30
CA LEU A 183 13.32 5.67 -7.99
C LEU A 183 14.45 6.50 -7.36
N PHE A 184 14.15 7.70 -6.83
CA PHE A 184 15.15 8.51 -6.10
C PHE A 184 15.65 7.86 -4.79
N THR A 185 14.95 6.86 -4.29
CA THR A 185 15.35 6.12 -3.08
C THR A 185 16.24 4.93 -3.41
N VAL A 186 16.28 4.47 -4.66
CA VAL A 186 17.07 3.30 -5.07
C VAL A 186 18.56 3.66 -5.03
N GLY A 187 19.35 2.80 -4.37
CA GLY A 187 20.77 3.04 -4.07
C GLY A 187 21.04 3.16 -2.56
N TRP A 188 22.19 2.65 -2.10
CA TRP A 188 22.55 2.60 -0.68
C TRP A 188 22.93 3.97 -0.08
N TYR A 189 23.40 4.88 -0.94
CA TYR A 189 23.93 6.19 -0.55
C TYR A 189 23.02 7.03 0.37
N PRO A 190 21.70 7.14 0.13
CA PRO A 190 20.83 8.02 0.91
C PRO A 190 20.67 7.60 2.38
N VAL A 191 20.94 6.33 2.68
CA VAL A 191 20.63 5.69 3.97
C VAL A 191 21.91 5.25 4.71
N LYS A 192 23.08 5.36 4.06
CA LYS A 192 24.39 4.95 4.61
C LYS A 192 24.66 5.50 6.02
N GLU A 193 24.46 6.80 6.20
CA GLU A 193 24.69 7.53 7.47
C GLU A 193 23.41 7.75 8.28
N SER A 194 22.40 6.89 8.11
CA SER A 194 21.15 6.99 8.84
C SER A 194 21.09 6.04 10.04
N ARG A 195 20.14 6.32 10.95
CA ARG A 195 19.85 5.49 12.13
C ARG A 195 19.43 4.08 11.67
N THR A 196 19.69 3.07 12.49
CA THR A 196 19.33 1.67 12.20
C THR A 196 17.87 1.49 11.80
N LYS A 197 16.94 2.20 12.47
CA LYS A 197 15.51 2.18 12.11
C LYS A 197 15.26 2.59 10.64
N GLU A 198 15.99 3.56 10.10
CA GLU A 198 15.83 4.03 8.72
C GLU A 198 16.39 3.03 7.72
N LYS A 199 17.53 2.39 8.05
CA LYS A 199 18.12 1.30 7.27
C LYS A 199 17.16 0.12 7.14
N VAL A 200 16.48 -0.23 8.23
CA VAL A 200 15.45 -1.30 8.21
C VAL A 200 14.27 -0.90 7.32
N MET A 201 13.76 0.33 7.43
CA MET A 201 12.68 0.79 6.54
C MET A 201 13.10 0.74 5.08
N TYR A 202 14.31 1.20 4.75
CA TYR A 202 14.84 1.12 3.39
C TYR A 202 14.96 -0.33 2.89
N GLY A 203 15.55 -1.21 3.69
CA GLY A 203 15.70 -2.62 3.36
C GLY A 203 14.35 -3.30 3.11
N LEU A 204 13.34 -3.02 3.93
CA LEU A 204 11.98 -3.51 3.73
C LEU A 204 11.37 -2.97 2.42
N GLY A 205 11.55 -1.68 2.12
CA GLY A 205 11.04 -1.09 0.89
C GLY A 205 11.64 -1.72 -0.38
N ILE A 206 12.97 -1.93 -0.39
CA ILE A 206 13.65 -2.62 -1.49
C ILE A 206 13.24 -4.09 -1.55
N PHE A 207 13.12 -4.77 -0.42
CA PHE A 207 12.66 -6.16 -0.38
C PHE A 207 11.28 -6.32 -1.00
N PHE A 208 10.29 -5.51 -0.59
CA PHE A 208 8.94 -5.57 -1.16
C PHE A 208 8.92 -5.17 -2.63
N LEU A 209 9.73 -4.20 -3.04
CA LEU A 209 9.90 -3.84 -4.45
C LEU A 209 10.35 -5.06 -5.27
N LEU A 210 11.39 -5.78 -4.82
CA LEU A 210 11.86 -6.98 -5.51
C LEU A 210 10.79 -8.07 -5.54
N CYS A 211 10.01 -8.22 -4.46
CA CYS A 211 8.88 -9.16 -4.40
C CYS A 211 7.79 -8.87 -5.45
N THR A 212 7.59 -7.61 -5.84
CA THR A 212 6.60 -7.27 -6.90
C THR A 212 7.03 -7.70 -8.30
N SER A 213 8.31 -8.08 -8.49
CA SER A 213 8.91 -8.36 -9.79
C SER A 213 9.20 -9.85 -10.01
N THR A 214 9.54 -10.22 -11.24
CA THR A 214 10.00 -11.57 -11.60
C THR A 214 11.38 -11.93 -11.03
N VAL A 215 12.03 -11.04 -10.27
CA VAL A 215 13.27 -11.36 -9.55
C VAL A 215 13.04 -12.49 -8.56
N ILE A 216 11.86 -12.51 -7.91
CA ILE A 216 11.45 -13.67 -7.13
C ILE A 216 10.78 -14.66 -8.08
N PRO A 217 11.28 -15.90 -8.18
CA PRO A 217 10.70 -16.94 -9.03
C PRO A 217 9.44 -17.50 -8.37
N TRP A 218 8.36 -16.73 -8.38
CA TRP A 218 7.08 -17.06 -7.73
C TRP A 218 6.53 -18.44 -8.13
N GLN A 219 6.80 -18.87 -9.37
CA GLN A 219 6.41 -20.17 -9.90
C GLN A 219 6.99 -21.35 -9.11
N LEU A 220 8.18 -21.21 -8.52
CA LEU A 220 8.78 -22.27 -7.69
C LEU A 220 7.99 -22.52 -6.41
N PHE A 221 7.20 -21.54 -5.96
CA PHE A 221 6.43 -21.67 -4.74
C PHE A 221 5.06 -22.31 -4.96
N ASN A 222 4.53 -22.38 -6.17
CA ASN A 222 3.15 -22.84 -6.46
C ASN A 222 2.77 -24.16 -5.76
N ASN A 223 3.71 -25.12 -5.69
CA ASN A 223 3.45 -26.45 -5.11
C ASN A 223 3.96 -26.61 -3.66
N THR A 224 4.46 -25.54 -3.04
CA THR A 224 5.05 -25.57 -1.69
C THR A 224 4.06 -25.10 -0.62
N ILE A 225 4.30 -25.49 0.63
CA ILE A 225 3.56 -24.98 1.81
C ILE A 225 3.64 -23.45 1.88
N VAL A 226 4.81 -22.89 1.56
CA VAL A 226 5.03 -21.44 1.51
C VAL A 226 4.16 -20.79 0.43
N GLY A 227 4.06 -21.40 -0.76
CA GLY A 227 3.17 -20.90 -1.81
C GLY A 227 1.70 -20.99 -1.47
N LYS A 228 1.25 -21.98 -0.69
CA LYS A 228 -0.14 -22.01 -0.19
C LYS A 228 -0.44 -20.82 0.73
N ILE A 229 0.50 -20.48 1.63
CA ILE A 229 0.37 -19.32 2.53
C ILE A 229 0.41 -18.00 1.76
N LEU A 230 1.32 -17.91 0.78
CA LEU A 230 1.49 -16.71 -0.07
C LEU A 230 0.47 -16.64 -1.20
N GLY A 231 -0.22 -17.72 -1.54
CA GLY A 231 -1.19 -17.80 -2.64
C GLY A 231 -2.38 -16.86 -2.46
N VAL A 232 -2.66 -16.45 -1.21
CA VAL A 232 -3.64 -15.39 -0.88
C VAL A 232 -3.24 -14.04 -1.47
N ILE A 233 -1.94 -13.80 -1.73
CA ILE A 233 -1.46 -12.62 -2.44
C ILE A 233 -2.12 -12.55 -3.82
N GLN A 234 -2.27 -13.68 -4.53
CA GLN A 234 -2.73 -13.85 -5.93
C GLN A 234 -1.96 -13.01 -6.96
N PHE A 235 -1.87 -11.71 -6.71
CA PHE A 235 -1.18 -10.73 -7.53
C PHE A 235 -0.06 -10.05 -6.74
N PRO A 236 1.22 -10.33 -7.05
CA PRO A 236 2.37 -9.76 -6.35
C PRO A 236 2.42 -8.23 -6.35
N TYR A 237 1.75 -7.55 -7.29
CA TYR A 237 1.61 -6.09 -7.26
C TYR A 237 0.92 -5.56 -6.00
N ARG A 238 0.12 -6.36 -5.27
CA ARG A 238 -0.45 -5.95 -3.96
C ARG A 238 0.62 -5.59 -2.92
N LEU A 239 1.83 -6.14 -3.09
CA LEU A 239 2.99 -5.78 -2.27
C LEU A 239 3.49 -4.35 -2.52
N ASN A 240 3.02 -3.68 -3.58
CA ASN A 240 3.36 -2.29 -3.89
C ASN A 240 2.85 -1.31 -2.82
N THR A 241 1.81 -1.66 -2.06
CA THR A 241 1.41 -0.91 -0.85
C THR A 241 2.57 -0.79 0.15
N TYR A 242 3.27 -1.90 0.38
CA TYR A 242 4.35 -1.98 1.35
C TYR A 242 5.61 -1.34 0.81
N ALA A 243 5.95 -1.63 -0.45
CA ALA A 243 7.08 -0.98 -1.13
C ALA A 243 6.90 0.55 -1.11
N GLY A 244 5.73 1.04 -1.52
CA GLY A 244 5.39 2.46 -1.49
C GLY A 244 5.51 3.08 -0.10
N LEU A 245 4.95 2.43 0.93
CA LEU A 245 5.05 2.92 2.31
C LEU A 245 6.51 3.09 2.75
N PHE A 246 7.31 2.03 2.66
CA PHE A 246 8.67 2.05 3.17
C PHE A 246 9.61 2.91 2.33
N LEU A 247 9.48 2.90 1.00
CA LEU A 247 10.27 3.77 0.14
C LEU A 247 9.89 5.24 0.37
N MET A 248 8.61 5.58 0.55
CA MET A 248 8.21 6.97 0.87
C MET A 248 8.70 7.43 2.25
N VAL A 249 8.83 6.52 3.24
CA VAL A 249 9.51 6.84 4.51
C VAL A 249 10.95 7.30 4.25
N THR A 250 11.67 6.63 3.34
CA THR A 250 13.06 6.99 3.00
C THR A 250 13.14 8.23 2.12
N PHE A 251 12.25 8.41 1.15
CA PHE A 251 12.17 9.62 0.34
C PHE A 251 11.94 10.85 1.23
N SER A 252 11.03 10.77 2.19
CA SER A 252 10.77 11.86 3.14
C SER A 252 11.99 12.23 3.97
N LEU A 253 12.83 11.24 4.34
CA LEU A 253 14.08 11.46 5.07
C LEU A 253 15.12 12.20 4.21
N ILE A 254 15.24 11.81 2.93
CA ILE A 254 16.17 12.44 1.99
C ILE A 254 15.81 13.92 1.85
N ILE A 255 14.55 14.21 1.54
CA ILE A 255 14.10 15.59 1.34
C ILE A 255 14.20 16.40 2.64
N SER A 256 13.82 15.85 3.80
CA SER A 256 13.92 16.59 5.06
C SER A 256 15.37 16.93 5.41
N ARG A 257 16.31 16.00 5.20
CA ARG A 257 17.75 16.26 5.37
C ARG A 257 18.24 17.39 4.47
N PHE A 258 17.86 17.38 3.19
CA PHE A 258 18.21 18.46 2.28
C PHE A 258 17.64 19.81 2.73
N ILE A 259 16.36 19.87 3.13
CA ILE A 259 15.73 21.11 3.61
C ILE A 259 16.45 21.66 4.86
N HIS A 260 16.80 20.79 5.81
CA HIS A 260 17.47 21.18 7.04
C HIS A 260 18.93 21.61 6.81
N SER A 261 19.60 21.06 5.79
CA SER A 261 20.97 21.43 5.41
C SER A 261 21.06 22.84 4.81
N ILE A 262 20.00 23.34 4.17
CA ILE A 262 19.99 24.67 3.56
C ILE A 262 19.92 25.76 4.65
N ALA A 263 21.04 26.43 4.92
CA ALA A 263 21.13 27.51 5.90
C ALA A 263 20.40 28.80 5.45
N ASN A 264 20.46 29.13 4.14
CA ASN A 264 19.85 30.37 3.61
C ASN A 264 18.32 30.25 3.52
N LYS A 265 17.61 31.14 4.24
CA LYS A 265 16.14 31.17 4.28
C LYS A 265 15.50 31.35 2.90
N LYS A 266 16.04 32.21 2.03
CA LYS A 266 15.50 32.44 0.67
C LYS A 266 15.65 31.18 -0.19
N ALA A 267 16.82 30.55 -0.15
CA ALA A 267 17.07 29.30 -0.86
C ALA A 267 16.17 28.16 -0.37
N ARG A 268 15.93 28.06 0.95
CA ARG A 268 15.02 27.06 1.54
C ARG A 268 13.58 27.24 1.07
N VAL A 269 13.09 28.48 1.01
CA VAL A 269 11.74 28.78 0.50
C VAL A 269 11.63 28.42 -0.98
N LEU A 270 12.62 28.81 -1.80
CA LEU A 270 12.65 28.49 -3.23
C LEU A 270 12.65 26.96 -3.46
N PHE A 271 13.44 26.23 -2.68
CA PHE A 271 13.49 24.77 -2.74
C PHE A 271 12.15 24.11 -2.38
N ASN A 272 11.49 24.58 -1.32
CA ASN A 272 10.16 24.09 -0.94
C ASN A 272 9.11 24.36 -2.03
N ILE A 273 9.14 25.53 -2.66
CA ILE A 273 8.26 25.85 -3.80
C ILE A 273 8.56 24.92 -4.98
N GLY A 274 9.84 24.70 -5.30
CA GLY A 274 10.25 23.77 -6.34
C GLY A 274 9.76 22.34 -6.10
N ILE A 275 9.87 21.84 -4.86
CA ILE A 275 9.31 20.54 -4.47
C ILE A 275 7.80 20.53 -4.67
N MET A 276 7.09 21.56 -4.22
CA MET A 276 5.63 21.60 -4.35
C MET A 276 5.20 21.56 -5.81
N ILE A 277 5.85 22.34 -6.69
CA ILE A 277 5.60 22.33 -8.14
C ILE A 277 5.89 20.95 -8.72
N PHE A 278 7.02 20.34 -8.34
CA PHE A 278 7.39 19.00 -8.81
C PHE A 278 6.35 17.93 -8.40
N LEU A 279 5.84 17.98 -7.17
CA LEU A 279 4.81 17.05 -6.70
C LEU A 279 3.48 17.25 -7.43
N ILE A 280 3.10 18.49 -7.74
CA ILE A 280 1.91 18.79 -8.56
C ILE A 280 2.06 18.22 -9.98
N ILE A 281 3.20 18.45 -10.62
CA ILE A 281 3.49 17.91 -11.96
C ILE A 281 3.48 16.38 -11.94
N SER A 282 4.13 15.77 -10.95
CA SER A 282 4.16 14.31 -10.76
C SER A 282 2.75 13.74 -10.60
N TYR A 283 1.91 14.36 -9.76
CA TYR A 283 0.52 13.96 -9.55
C TYR A 283 -0.31 14.08 -10.83
N TYR A 284 -0.22 15.23 -11.52
CA TYR A 284 -0.91 15.45 -12.79
C TYR A 284 -0.50 14.41 -13.83
N ARG A 285 0.81 14.14 -13.95
CA ARG A 285 1.35 13.11 -14.85
C ARG A 285 0.77 11.73 -14.53
N SER A 286 0.57 11.42 -13.26
CA SER A 286 -0.02 10.14 -12.85
C SER A 286 -1.45 9.94 -13.35
N LEU A 287 -2.22 11.04 -13.43
CA LEU A 287 -3.62 11.04 -13.86
C LEU A 287 -3.82 11.19 -15.38
N THR A 288 -2.79 11.48 -16.17
CA THR A 288 -2.98 11.78 -17.60
C THR A 288 -3.67 10.66 -18.36
N GLY A 289 -3.38 9.40 -18.03
CA GLY A 289 -4.01 8.27 -18.71
C GLY A 289 -5.51 8.11 -18.39
N LEU A 290 -5.91 8.44 -17.16
CA LEU A 290 -7.33 8.54 -16.78
C LEU A 290 -8.03 9.67 -17.55
N PHE A 291 -7.41 10.85 -17.65
CA PHE A 291 -8.01 11.97 -18.40
C PHE A 291 -8.20 11.64 -19.88
N VAL A 292 -7.25 10.93 -20.50
CA VAL A 292 -7.39 10.44 -21.88
C VAL A 292 -8.55 9.45 -21.99
N LYS A 293 -8.69 8.50 -21.06
CA LYS A 293 -9.82 7.56 -21.02
C LYS A 293 -11.17 8.27 -20.86
N ILE A 294 -11.26 9.27 -19.98
CA ILE A 294 -12.49 10.04 -19.79
C ILE A 294 -12.84 10.79 -21.08
N HIS A 295 -11.89 11.50 -21.67
CA HIS A 295 -12.13 12.27 -22.89
C HIS A 295 -12.51 11.39 -24.09
N THR A 296 -11.88 10.21 -24.22
CA THR A 296 -12.25 9.25 -25.28
C THR A 296 -13.61 8.61 -25.02
N SER A 297 -13.97 8.30 -23.77
CA SER A 297 -15.29 7.77 -23.41
C SER A 297 -16.43 8.77 -23.64
N GLN A 298 -16.20 10.07 -23.36
CA GLN A 298 -17.18 11.13 -23.63
C GLN A 298 -17.45 11.31 -25.14
N GLY A 299 -16.43 11.08 -25.98
CA GLY A 299 -16.61 11.05 -27.44
C GLY A 299 -17.49 9.90 -27.94
N ASN A 300 -17.58 8.80 -27.18
CA ASN A 300 -18.41 7.63 -27.53
C ASN A 300 -19.82 7.67 -26.92
N LEU A 301 -20.04 8.46 -25.86
CA LEU A 301 -21.35 8.57 -25.17
C LEU A 301 -22.33 9.56 -25.84
N LEU A 302 -21.98 10.13 -26.99
CA LEU A 302 -22.83 11.03 -27.78
C LEU A 302 -22.87 10.65 -29.28
N LYS A 303 -22.77 9.37 -29.64
CA LYS A 303 -23.42 8.94 -30.88
C LYS A 303 -24.90 8.71 -30.56
N ASN A 304 -25.77 9.57 -31.08
CA ASN A 304 -27.18 9.25 -31.19
C ASN A 304 -27.26 7.86 -31.84
N ASN A 305 -27.77 6.87 -31.12
CA ASN A 305 -28.12 5.57 -31.70
C ASN A 305 -29.24 5.82 -32.73
N ILE A 306 -28.83 6.06 -33.98
CA ILE A 306 -29.71 6.13 -35.14
C ILE A 306 -29.85 4.73 -35.76
N GLU A 307 -29.11 3.73 -35.28
CA GLU A 307 -29.36 2.34 -35.66
C GLU A 307 -30.61 1.85 -34.95
N LEU A 308 -31.69 1.75 -35.74
CA LEU A 308 -32.94 1.09 -35.42
C LEU A 308 -32.68 -0.17 -34.60
N THR A 309 -33.30 -0.21 -33.41
CA THR A 309 -33.43 -1.36 -32.53
C THR A 309 -33.42 -2.67 -33.33
N ALA A 310 -32.38 -3.48 -33.14
CA ALA A 310 -32.34 -4.83 -33.65
C ALA A 310 -33.65 -5.53 -33.26
N PHE A 311 -34.36 -6.08 -34.25
CA PHE A 311 -35.56 -6.87 -34.04
C PHE A 311 -35.26 -7.95 -32.99
N ILE A 312 -35.94 -7.90 -31.85
CA ILE A 312 -35.89 -8.98 -30.87
C ILE A 312 -36.58 -10.18 -31.54
N PRO A 313 -35.90 -11.33 -31.69
CA PRO A 313 -36.54 -12.54 -32.22
C PRO A 313 -37.73 -12.87 -31.35
N ASN A 314 -38.89 -13.16 -31.96
CA ASN A 314 -40.15 -13.43 -31.25
C ASN A 314 -40.02 -14.57 -30.21
N ASP A 315 -39.01 -15.44 -30.37
CA ASP A 315 -38.73 -16.58 -29.50
C ASP A 315 -38.15 -16.17 -28.13
N ALA A 316 -37.67 -14.92 -27.99
CA ALA A 316 -37.13 -14.39 -26.74
C ALA A 316 -38.19 -13.65 -25.89
N VAL A 317 -39.44 -13.55 -26.36
CA VAL A 317 -40.53 -12.90 -25.64
C VAL A 317 -41.28 -13.94 -24.82
N ILE A 318 -40.92 -14.10 -23.55
CA ILE A 318 -41.68 -14.91 -22.60
C ILE A 318 -43.02 -14.21 -22.34
N LYS A 319 -44.09 -14.70 -22.96
CA LYS A 319 -45.47 -14.29 -22.65
C LYS A 319 -45.90 -14.97 -21.35
N LYS A 320 -46.68 -14.25 -20.54
CA LYS A 320 -47.09 -14.59 -19.17
C LYS A 320 -48.02 -15.81 -19.05
N GLU A 321 -48.08 -16.68 -20.05
CA GLU A 321 -49.02 -17.80 -20.12
C GLU A 321 -48.35 -19.17 -20.35
N ASN A 322 -47.03 -19.29 -20.16
CA ASN A 322 -46.35 -20.58 -20.05
C ASN A 322 -45.74 -20.77 -18.66
#